data_AF-A0A524F0Y8-F1
#
_entry.id   AF-A0A524F0Y8-F1
#
_cell.length_a   1.000
_cell.length_b   1.000
_cell.length_c   1.000
_cell.angle_alpha   90.00
_cell.angle_beta   90.00
_cell.angle_gamma   90.00
#
_symmetry.space_group_name_H-M   'P 1'
#
loop_
_entity.id
_entity.type
_entity.pdbx_description
1 polymer ?
#
loop_
_entity_poly.entity_id
_entity_poly.type
_entity_poly.pdbx_seq_one_letter_code
_entity_poly.pdbx_strand_id
1 'polypeptide(L)'
;MKLYSVAENGALRKIAKLAFADNAVYLVDDYKNMYLWFGQKASKKKKDLSKKKADALNEKKETTANIQIVHQGKEFGAFLAMMDILKKGLKAKAPIERRTELEIQYEDTKELIDIGIEPDLEGEITLAAHKLAQEKKSYDELCKALAKAQLTIIKNKGKITAADINKKAKEIHKSSSTYDELCWLIAEIKLLLKKQSIE
;
A
#
# COMPACT_ATOMS: atom_id res chain seq x y z
N MET A 1 10.19 -9.24 7.99
CA MET A 1 10.72 -10.51 8.54
C MET A 1 11.66 -11.11 7.53
N LYS A 2 12.80 -11.66 7.96
CA LYS A 2 13.78 -12.33 7.10
C LYS A 2 13.99 -13.76 7.59
N LEU A 3 13.96 -14.73 6.68
CA LEU A 3 14.10 -16.15 7.00
C LEU A 3 15.37 -16.70 6.35
N TYR A 4 16.11 -17.51 7.11
CA TYR A 4 17.33 -18.14 6.65
C TYR A 4 17.39 -19.61 7.04
N SER A 5 17.91 -20.46 6.16
CA SER A 5 18.46 -21.77 6.53
C SER A 5 19.96 -21.64 6.79
N VAL A 6 20.46 -22.31 7.81
CA VAL A 6 21.88 -22.35 8.15
C VAL A 6 22.51 -23.60 7.54
N ALA A 7 23.61 -23.45 6.81
CA ALA A 7 24.41 -24.56 6.28
C ALA A 7 25.38 -25.11 7.34
N GLU A 8 25.99 -26.28 7.11
CA GLU A 8 26.94 -26.90 8.07
C GLU A 8 28.18 -26.03 8.36
N ASN A 9 28.57 -25.17 7.41
CA ASN A 9 29.66 -24.20 7.60
C ASN A 9 29.17 -22.88 8.24
N GLY A 10 27.91 -22.78 8.66
CA GLY A 10 27.33 -21.57 9.25
C GLY A 10 26.91 -20.51 8.23
N ALA A 11 26.99 -20.78 6.92
CA ALA A 11 26.48 -19.84 5.91
C ALA A 11 24.95 -19.73 5.99
N LEU A 12 24.44 -18.51 5.84
CA LEU A 12 23.01 -18.21 5.85
C LEU A 12 22.50 -18.16 4.40
N ARG A 13 21.50 -18.98 4.09
CA ARG A 13 20.78 -18.91 2.81
C ARG A 13 19.39 -18.37 3.05
N LYS A 14 19.03 -17.29 2.36
CA LYS A 14 17.70 -16.69 2.48
C LYS A 14 16.66 -17.65 1.88
N ILE A 15 15.55 -17.85 2.57
CA ILE A 15 14.46 -18.75 2.15
C ILE A 15 13.11 -18.04 2.26
N ALA A 16 12.11 -18.52 1.54
CA ALA A 16 10.75 -17.98 1.59
C ALA A 16 9.86 -18.69 2.63
N LYS A 17 10.19 -19.94 2.99
CA LYS A 17 9.43 -20.79 3.91
C LYS A 17 10.34 -21.75 4.66
N LEU A 18 9.90 -22.25 5.81
CA LEU A 18 10.60 -23.25 6.62
C LEU A 18 9.95 -24.62 6.44
N ALA A 19 10.75 -25.63 6.07
CA ALA A 19 10.29 -27.01 5.98
C ALA A 19 10.30 -27.73 7.34
N PHE A 20 10.92 -27.15 8.37
CA PHE A 20 11.06 -27.74 9.71
C PHE A 20 11.69 -29.15 9.70
N ALA A 21 12.67 -29.37 8.82
CA ALA A 21 13.41 -30.63 8.77
C ALA A 21 14.23 -30.87 10.05
N ASP A 22 14.25 -32.11 10.54
CA ASP A 22 14.85 -32.46 11.84
C ASP A 22 16.38 -32.30 11.88
N ASN A 23 17.05 -32.23 10.72
CA ASN A 23 18.48 -31.98 10.57
C ASN A 23 18.82 -30.50 10.27
N ALA A 24 17.80 -29.63 10.20
CA ALA A 24 17.97 -28.23 9.84
C ALA A 24 18.14 -27.31 11.05
N VAL A 25 18.75 -26.16 10.79
CA VAL A 25 18.72 -25.01 11.69
C VAL A 25 18.23 -23.83 10.87
N TYR A 26 17.27 -23.09 11.41
CA TYR A 26 16.71 -21.90 10.79
C TYR A 26 16.93 -20.67 11.67
N LEU A 27 17.19 -19.53 11.05
CA LEU A 27 17.20 -18.22 11.69
C LEU A 27 16.02 -17.41 11.16
N VAL A 28 15.15 -16.97 12.06
CA VAL A 28 13.97 -16.15 11.78
C VAL A 28 14.15 -14.80 12.43
N ASP A 29 14.30 -13.76 11.64
CA ASP A 29 14.45 -12.38 12.10
C ASP A 29 13.12 -11.62 11.89
N ASP A 30 12.42 -11.33 12.98
CA ASP A 30 11.17 -10.55 12.98
C ASP A 30 11.39 -9.06 13.29
N TYR A 31 12.64 -8.59 13.21
CA TYR A 31 13.16 -7.29 13.62
C TYR A 31 13.34 -7.12 15.13
N LYS A 32 12.32 -7.42 15.94
CA LYS A 32 12.35 -7.28 17.42
C LYS A 32 13.00 -8.47 18.13
N ASN A 33 12.82 -9.65 17.56
CA ASN A 33 13.33 -10.94 18.02
C ASN A 33 14.04 -11.64 16.86
N MET A 34 15.01 -12.47 17.23
CA MET A 34 15.69 -13.39 16.33
C MET A 34 15.59 -14.80 16.87
N TYR A 35 14.82 -15.65 16.21
CA TYR A 35 14.65 -17.04 16.63
C TYR A 35 15.65 -17.94 15.92
N LEU A 36 16.32 -18.79 16.69
CA LEU A 36 17.12 -19.90 16.20
C LEU A 36 16.36 -21.20 16.43
N TRP A 37 15.74 -21.73 15.38
CA TRP A 37 15.05 -23.01 15.45
C TRP A 37 16.01 -24.17 15.19
N PHE A 38 16.07 -25.12 16.11
CA PHE A 38 16.98 -26.27 16.09
C PHE A 38 16.21 -27.57 15.88
N GLY A 39 16.46 -28.21 14.73
CA GLY A 39 16.06 -29.59 14.51
C GLY A 39 16.75 -30.54 15.49
N GLN A 40 16.04 -31.60 15.88
CA GLN A 40 16.53 -32.58 16.87
C GLN A 40 17.84 -33.25 16.40
N LYS A 41 17.95 -33.58 15.12
CA LYS A 41 19.12 -34.23 14.49
C LYS A 41 20.16 -33.25 13.93
N ALA A 42 19.96 -31.94 14.07
CA ALA A 42 20.93 -30.97 13.59
C ALA A 42 22.25 -31.04 14.36
N SER A 43 23.37 -30.94 13.64
CA SER A 43 24.72 -31.09 14.20
C SER A 43 25.04 -30.02 15.24
N LYS A 44 25.84 -30.38 16.27
CA LYS A 44 26.29 -29.43 17.31
C LYS A 44 27.05 -28.25 16.69
N LYS A 45 27.96 -28.54 15.76
CA LYS A 45 28.73 -27.54 15.00
C LYS A 45 27.82 -26.50 14.34
N LYS A 46 26.76 -26.95 13.65
CA LYS A 46 25.80 -26.06 12.98
C LYS A 46 25.02 -25.20 13.97
N LYS A 47 24.59 -25.77 15.11
CA LYS A 47 23.92 -25.03 16.20
C LYS A 47 24.84 -23.94 16.76
N ASP A 48 26.10 -24.26 17.05
CA ASP A 48 27.07 -23.30 17.60
C ASP A 48 27.40 -22.18 16.61
N LEU A 49 27.59 -22.51 15.33
CA LEU A 49 27.81 -21.52 14.27
C LEU A 49 26.59 -20.62 14.06
N SER A 50 25.38 -21.16 14.18
CA SER A 50 24.15 -20.37 14.04
C SER A 50 23.97 -19.33 15.14
N LYS A 51 24.38 -19.63 16.39
CA LYS A 51 24.40 -18.69 17.51
C LYS A 51 25.34 -17.52 17.21
N LYS A 52 26.60 -17.82 16.89
CA LYS A 52 27.61 -16.80 16.50
C LYS A 52 27.12 -15.92 15.35
N LYS A 53 26.42 -16.50 14.38
CA LYS A 53 25.85 -15.74 13.25
C LYS A 53 24.66 -14.86 13.67
N ALA A 54 23.81 -15.33 14.58
CA ALA A 54 22.73 -14.51 15.11
C ALA A 54 23.28 -13.31 15.88
N ASP A 55 24.28 -13.52 16.75
CA ASP A 55 24.95 -12.46 17.51
C ASP A 55 25.57 -11.42 16.57
N ALA A 56 26.40 -11.85 15.61
CA ALA A 56 27.06 -10.96 14.66
C ALA A 56 26.08 -10.22 13.71
N LEU A 57 24.87 -10.77 13.48
CA LEU A 57 23.81 -10.07 12.76
C LEU A 57 23.12 -9.04 13.64
N ASN A 58 22.93 -9.36 14.92
CA ASN A 58 22.25 -8.52 15.88
C ASN A 58 23.06 -7.27 16.24
N GLU A 59 24.38 -7.42 16.38
CA GLU A 59 25.33 -6.32 16.58
C GLU A 59 25.31 -5.27 15.46
N LYS A 60 24.93 -5.68 14.24
CA LYS A 60 24.88 -4.81 13.06
C LYS A 60 23.54 -4.08 12.90
N LYS A 61 22.56 -4.33 13.77
CA LYS A 61 21.25 -3.67 13.71
C LYS A 61 21.30 -2.33 14.44
N GLU A 62 20.53 -1.36 13.95
CA GLU A 62 20.28 -0.10 14.66
C GLU A 62 19.59 -0.32 16.02
N THR A 63 18.80 -1.39 16.14
CA THR A 63 18.16 -1.80 17.39
C THR A 63 18.43 -3.27 17.65
N THR A 64 18.99 -3.57 18.82
CA THR A 64 19.27 -4.93 19.27
C THR A 64 17.96 -5.73 19.42
N ALA A 65 17.89 -6.88 18.76
CA ALA A 65 16.81 -7.84 18.88
C ALA A 65 17.05 -8.84 20.02
N ASN A 66 15.98 -9.38 20.58
CA ASN A 66 16.07 -10.47 21.55
C ASN A 66 16.30 -11.81 20.83
N ILE A 67 17.43 -12.48 21.10
CA ILE A 67 17.75 -13.78 20.49
C ILE A 67 17.13 -14.91 21.32
N GLN A 68 16.30 -15.74 20.68
CA GLN A 68 15.61 -16.85 21.33
C GLN A 68 15.95 -18.18 20.65
N ILE A 69 16.34 -19.18 21.43
CA ILE A 69 16.60 -20.53 20.92
C ILE A 69 15.33 -21.36 21.08
N VAL A 70 14.90 -21.97 19.98
CA VAL A 70 13.70 -22.79 19.91
C VAL A 70 14.08 -24.19 19.47
N HIS A 71 13.69 -25.21 20.23
CA HIS A 71 13.96 -26.60 19.89
C HIS A 71 12.74 -27.26 19.24
N GLN A 72 12.97 -28.10 18.24
CA GLN A 72 11.91 -28.87 17.59
C GLN A 72 11.14 -29.72 18.58
N GLY A 73 9.80 -29.57 18.58
CA GLY A 73 8.88 -30.22 19.52
C GLY A 73 8.79 -29.51 20.88
N LYS A 74 9.46 -28.36 21.03
CA LYS A 74 9.42 -27.49 22.21
C LYS A 74 9.25 -26.03 21.79
N GLU A 75 8.56 -25.78 20.67
CA GLU A 75 8.20 -24.44 20.21
C GLU A 75 7.24 -23.77 21.20
N PHE A 76 7.43 -22.48 21.46
CA PHE A 76 6.61 -21.73 22.42
C PHE A 76 6.33 -20.30 21.98
N GLY A 77 5.39 -19.65 22.67
CA GLY A 77 5.11 -18.22 22.54
C GLY A 77 4.78 -17.77 21.12
N ALA A 78 5.27 -16.59 20.75
CA ALA A 78 5.04 -16.00 19.43
C ALA A 78 5.57 -16.88 18.29
N PHE A 79 6.66 -17.63 18.50
CA PHE A 79 7.21 -18.53 17.49
C PHE A 79 6.23 -19.67 17.14
N LEU A 80 5.59 -20.27 18.15
CA LEU A 80 4.58 -21.30 17.92
C LEU A 80 3.38 -20.74 17.13
N ALA A 81 2.91 -19.54 17.49
CA ALA A 81 1.78 -18.89 16.81
C ALA A 81 2.06 -18.58 15.33
N MET A 82 3.30 -18.24 14.97
CA MET A 82 3.70 -17.95 13.59
C MET A 82 4.16 -19.18 12.79
N MET A 83 4.22 -20.37 13.39
CA MET A 83 4.78 -21.56 12.77
C MET A 83 4.04 -21.97 11.49
N ASP A 84 2.70 -21.86 11.46
CA ASP A 84 1.89 -22.13 10.28
C ASP A 84 2.21 -21.15 9.12
N ILE A 85 2.40 -19.87 9.44
CA ILE A 85 2.79 -18.83 8.47
C ILE A 85 4.18 -19.14 7.92
N LEU A 86 5.13 -19.52 8.78
CA LEU A 86 6.49 -19.89 8.37
C LEU A 86 6.51 -21.13 7.45
N LYS A 87 5.61 -22.10 7.67
CA LYS A 87 5.45 -23.29 6.81
C LYS A 87 4.88 -22.94 5.43
N LYS A 88 3.81 -22.14 5.41
CA LYS A 88 3.16 -21.67 4.18
C LYS A 88 4.06 -20.74 3.37
N GLY A 89 4.95 -20.03 4.06
CA GLY A 89 5.91 -19.10 3.49
C GLY A 89 5.43 -17.66 3.57
N LEU A 90 6.40 -16.75 3.63
CA LEU A 90 6.11 -15.32 3.52
C LEU A 90 5.67 -15.06 2.08
N LYS A 91 4.40 -14.65 1.90
CA LYS A 91 3.97 -14.10 0.62
C LYS A 91 4.93 -12.98 0.28
N ALA A 92 5.66 -13.11 -0.83
CA ALA A 92 6.32 -11.96 -1.40
C ALA A 92 5.24 -10.89 -1.52
N LYS A 93 5.50 -9.67 -1.00
CA LYS A 93 4.71 -8.53 -1.45
C LYS A 93 4.90 -8.56 -2.96
N ALA A 94 3.88 -8.98 -3.70
CA ALA A 94 3.83 -8.66 -5.12
C ALA A 94 4.12 -7.15 -5.18
N PRO A 95 4.94 -6.68 -6.13
CA PRO A 95 5.02 -5.24 -6.36
C PRO A 95 3.58 -4.76 -6.41
N ILE A 96 3.21 -3.88 -5.48
CA ILE A 96 1.89 -3.26 -5.53
C ILE A 96 1.95 -2.49 -6.83
N GLU A 97 1.29 -3.02 -7.87
CA GLU A 97 1.17 -2.31 -9.12
C GLU A 97 0.53 -0.97 -8.77
N ARG A 98 1.24 0.11 -9.09
CA ARG A 98 0.67 1.43 -8.92
C ARG A 98 -0.53 1.48 -9.86
N ARG A 99 -1.69 1.84 -9.33
CA ARG A 99 -2.85 2.15 -10.16
C ARG A 99 -2.41 3.18 -11.19
N THR A 100 -2.72 2.94 -12.46
CA THR A 100 -2.53 3.94 -13.51
C THR A 100 -3.28 5.21 -13.11
N GLU A 101 -2.58 6.34 -13.08
CA GLU A 101 -3.19 7.63 -12.77
C GLU A 101 -4.15 8.01 -13.91
N LEU A 102 -5.25 8.68 -13.57
CA LEU A 102 -6.19 9.17 -14.58
C LEU A 102 -5.52 10.31 -15.35
N GLU A 103 -5.48 10.17 -16.67
CA GLU A 103 -5.11 11.24 -17.62
C GLU A 103 -6.39 11.70 -18.33
N ILE A 104 -6.60 13.01 -18.42
CA ILE A 104 -7.76 13.57 -19.13
C ILE A 104 -7.57 13.35 -20.64
N GLN A 105 -8.40 12.46 -21.22
CA GLN A 105 -8.35 12.04 -22.64
C GLN A 105 -8.94 13.11 -23.59
N TYR A 106 -8.39 14.33 -23.52
CA TYR A 106 -8.94 15.49 -24.23
C TYR A 106 -8.76 15.39 -25.75
N GLU A 107 -7.59 14.98 -26.23
CA GLU A 107 -7.33 14.91 -27.69
C GLU A 107 -8.23 13.86 -28.34
N ASP A 108 -8.35 12.66 -27.75
CA ASP A 108 -9.27 11.62 -28.23
C ASP A 108 -10.73 12.12 -28.28
N THR A 109 -11.18 12.79 -27.21
CA THR A 109 -12.54 13.37 -27.16
C THR A 109 -12.73 14.43 -28.25
N LYS A 110 -11.71 15.25 -28.49
CA LYS A 110 -11.73 16.31 -29.49
C LYS A 110 -11.74 15.75 -30.91
N GLU A 111 -10.96 14.71 -31.20
CA GLU A 111 -10.96 14.03 -32.50
C GLU A 111 -12.34 13.49 -32.85
N LEU A 112 -13.04 12.87 -31.89
CA LEU A 112 -14.41 12.38 -32.07
C LEU A 112 -15.39 13.52 -32.41
N ILE A 113 -15.27 14.66 -31.73
CA ILE A 113 -16.10 15.85 -32.00
C ILE A 113 -15.79 16.43 -33.39
N ASP A 114 -14.51 16.47 -33.77
CA ASP A 114 -14.08 17.00 -35.07
C ASP A 114 -14.62 16.16 -36.25
N ILE A 115 -14.86 14.85 -36.05
CA ILE A 115 -15.54 13.98 -37.03
C ILE A 115 -17.08 13.99 -36.91
N GLY A 116 -17.64 14.86 -36.06
CA GLY A 116 -19.08 15.07 -35.92
C GLY A 116 -19.80 14.12 -34.96
N ILE A 117 -19.06 13.40 -34.10
CA ILE A 117 -19.67 12.59 -33.04
C ILE A 117 -19.94 13.49 -31.84
N GLU A 118 -21.21 13.57 -31.41
CA GLU A 118 -21.57 14.32 -30.22
C GLU A 118 -20.99 13.67 -28.96
N PRO A 119 -20.45 14.45 -28.02
CA PRO A 119 -19.89 13.91 -26.79
C PRO A 119 -21.00 13.32 -25.93
N ASP A 120 -20.76 12.10 -25.45
CA ASP A 120 -21.57 11.50 -24.39
C ASP A 120 -21.23 12.14 -23.02
N LEU A 121 -21.78 11.61 -21.93
CA LEU A 121 -21.52 12.16 -20.60
C LEU A 121 -20.03 12.16 -20.25
N GLU A 122 -19.28 11.12 -20.61
CA GLU A 122 -17.84 11.04 -20.34
C GLU A 122 -17.07 12.06 -21.18
N GLY A 123 -17.43 12.24 -22.45
CA GLY A 123 -16.91 13.31 -23.29
C GLY A 123 -17.19 14.71 -22.71
N GLU A 124 -18.42 14.95 -22.25
CA GLU A 124 -18.79 16.21 -21.58
C GLU A 124 -17.93 16.47 -20.33
N ILE A 125 -17.71 15.44 -19.51
CA ILE A 125 -16.85 15.52 -18.31
C ILE A 125 -15.41 15.80 -18.72
N THR A 126 -14.89 15.10 -19.72
CA THR A 126 -13.51 15.26 -20.21
C THR A 126 -13.24 16.69 -20.68
N LEU A 127 -14.14 17.26 -21.47
CA LEU A 127 -14.02 18.66 -21.91
C LEU A 127 -14.04 19.64 -20.73
N ALA A 128 -14.95 19.44 -19.77
CA ALA A 128 -15.06 20.29 -18.59
C ALA A 128 -13.86 20.16 -17.64
N ALA A 129 -13.34 18.94 -17.47
CA ALA A 129 -12.17 18.64 -16.67
C ALA A 129 -10.91 19.25 -17.29
N HIS A 130 -10.74 19.14 -18.62
CA HIS A 130 -9.66 19.77 -19.35
C HIS A 130 -9.69 21.28 -19.18
N LYS A 131 -10.87 21.90 -19.32
CA LYS A 131 -11.05 23.34 -19.08
C LYS A 131 -10.65 23.74 -17.65
N LEU A 132 -11.05 22.97 -16.64
CA LEU A 132 -10.64 23.21 -15.26
C LEU A 132 -9.13 23.10 -15.06
N ALA A 133 -8.47 22.14 -15.72
CA ALA A 133 -7.02 21.98 -15.66
C ALA A 133 -6.28 23.20 -16.27
N GLN A 134 -6.80 23.75 -17.38
CA GLN A 134 -6.23 24.96 -18.00
C GLN A 134 -6.32 26.21 -17.12
N GLU A 135 -7.24 26.25 -16.15
CA GLU A 135 -7.32 27.34 -15.17
C GLU A 135 -6.13 27.35 -14.20
N LYS A 136 -5.32 26.28 -14.15
CA LYS A 136 -4.10 26.17 -13.33
C LYS A 136 -4.30 26.52 -11.85
N LYS A 137 -5.47 26.18 -11.32
CA LYS A 137 -5.76 26.30 -9.88
C LYS A 137 -4.77 25.46 -9.09
N SER A 138 -4.41 25.92 -7.90
CA SER A 138 -3.60 25.11 -6.98
C SER A 138 -4.35 23.87 -6.52
N TYR A 139 -3.60 22.85 -6.10
CA TYR A 139 -4.17 21.61 -5.59
C TYR A 139 -5.12 21.85 -4.39
N ASP A 140 -4.78 22.79 -3.50
CA ASP A 140 -5.63 23.19 -2.37
C ASP A 140 -6.94 23.84 -2.81
N GLU A 141 -6.90 24.66 -3.88
CA GLU A 141 -8.10 25.26 -4.46
C GLU A 141 -9.00 24.20 -5.10
N LEU A 142 -8.42 23.20 -5.77
CA LEU A 142 -9.18 22.06 -6.31
C LEU A 142 -9.79 21.22 -5.19
N CYS A 143 -9.05 20.94 -4.11
CA CYS A 143 -9.60 20.24 -2.93
C CYS A 143 -10.81 20.99 -2.34
N LYS A 144 -10.73 22.33 -2.24
CA LYS A 144 -11.86 23.17 -1.78
C LYS A 144 -13.02 23.18 -2.78
N ALA A 145 -12.73 23.21 -4.07
CA ALA A 145 -13.75 23.16 -5.12
C ALA A 145 -14.50 21.82 -5.12
N LEU A 146 -13.78 20.70 -5.01
CA LEU A 146 -14.36 19.37 -4.90
C LEU A 146 -15.16 19.22 -3.60
N ALA A 147 -14.62 19.69 -2.47
CA ALA A 147 -15.33 19.72 -1.20
C ALA A 147 -16.67 20.45 -1.30
N LYS A 148 -16.68 21.65 -1.91
CA LYS A 148 -17.90 22.41 -2.12
C LYS A 148 -18.89 21.68 -3.02
N ALA A 149 -18.42 21.05 -4.10
CA ALA A 149 -19.24 20.29 -5.02
C ALA A 149 -19.90 19.08 -4.32
N GLN A 150 -19.12 18.27 -3.60
CA GLN A 150 -19.63 17.13 -2.81
C GLN A 150 -20.62 17.55 -1.73
N LEU A 151 -20.32 18.62 -0.98
CA LEU A 151 -21.22 19.13 0.06
C LEU A 151 -22.53 19.66 -0.50
N THR A 152 -22.54 20.15 -1.75
CA THR A 152 -23.77 20.60 -2.42
C THR A 152 -24.74 19.44 -2.63
N ILE A 153 -24.24 18.26 -3.03
CA ILE A 153 -25.04 17.04 -3.11
C ILE A 153 -25.49 16.61 -1.72
N ILE A 154 -24.54 16.46 -0.78
CA ILE A 154 -24.82 15.87 0.54
C ILE A 154 -25.81 16.69 1.36
N LYS A 155 -25.68 18.02 1.34
CA LYS A 155 -26.53 18.90 2.16
C LYS A 155 -27.86 19.27 1.52
N ASN A 156 -28.08 18.96 0.23
CA ASN A 156 -29.32 19.17 -0.52
C ASN A 156 -30.12 20.43 -0.09
N LYS A 157 -29.63 21.62 -0.48
CA LYS A 157 -30.12 22.98 -0.10
C LYS A 157 -29.83 23.44 1.34
N GLY A 158 -29.21 22.61 2.17
CA GLY A 158 -28.70 23.02 3.49
C GLY A 158 -27.55 24.04 3.40
N LYS A 159 -27.41 24.88 4.44
CA LYS A 159 -26.34 25.90 4.51
C LYS A 159 -24.96 25.25 4.50
N ILE A 160 -24.14 25.57 3.51
CA ILE A 160 -22.72 25.20 3.44
C ILE A 160 -21.89 26.35 4.03
N THR A 161 -21.11 26.07 5.07
CA THR A 161 -20.23 27.06 5.69
C THR A 161 -18.79 26.90 5.19
N ALA A 162 -17.97 27.95 5.31
CA ALA A 162 -16.54 27.88 5.01
C ALA A 162 -15.81 26.84 5.87
N ALA A 163 -16.26 26.64 7.12
CA ALA A 163 -15.71 25.61 8.00
C ALA A 163 -15.97 24.19 7.47
N ASP A 164 -17.17 23.92 6.95
CA ASP A 164 -17.50 22.63 6.33
C ASP A 164 -16.60 22.34 5.12
N ILE A 165 -16.43 23.35 4.24
CA ILE A 165 -15.59 23.24 3.05
C ILE A 165 -14.15 22.96 3.44
N ASN A 166 -13.60 23.70 4.39
CA ASN A 166 -12.22 23.53 4.84
C ASN A 166 -11.99 22.17 5.52
N LYS A 167 -12.95 21.67 6.30
CA LYS A 167 -12.88 20.33 6.89
C LYS A 167 -12.84 19.27 5.79
N LYS A 168 -13.77 19.34 4.83
CA LYS A 168 -13.86 18.36 3.75
C LYS A 168 -12.67 18.42 2.79
N ALA A 169 -12.16 19.61 2.50
CA ALA A 169 -10.96 19.80 1.67
C ALA A 169 -9.73 19.14 2.30
N LYS A 170 -9.56 19.18 3.63
CA LYS A 170 -8.48 18.48 4.33
C LYS A 170 -8.62 16.96 4.26
N GLU A 171 -9.83 16.43 4.19
CA GLU A 171 -10.07 15.00 3.98
C GLU A 171 -9.65 14.60 2.56
N ILE A 172 -10.06 15.38 1.56
CA ILE A 172 -9.71 15.18 0.14
C ILE A 172 -8.20 15.30 -0.09
N HIS A 173 -7.54 16.26 0.54
CA HIS A 173 -6.09 16.39 0.43
C HIS A 173 -5.36 15.11 0.91
N LYS A 174 -5.96 14.35 1.83
CA LYS A 174 -5.41 13.10 2.36
C LYS A 174 -5.81 11.85 1.55
N SER A 175 -6.70 11.97 0.56
CA SER A 175 -7.19 10.82 -0.23
C SER A 175 -6.24 10.38 -1.34
N SER A 176 -5.08 11.03 -1.49
CA SER A 176 -4.07 10.72 -2.52
C SER A 176 -4.58 10.82 -3.95
N SER A 177 -5.63 11.62 -4.20
CA SER A 177 -6.12 11.89 -5.55
C SER A 177 -5.13 12.77 -6.33
N THR A 178 -4.96 12.51 -7.63
CA THR A 178 -4.09 13.34 -8.49
C THR A 178 -4.79 14.64 -8.89
N TYR A 179 -4.02 15.57 -9.48
CA TYR A 179 -4.55 16.83 -9.98
C TYR A 179 -5.68 16.61 -11.01
N ASP A 180 -5.43 15.74 -11.99
CA ASP A 180 -6.37 15.43 -13.06
C ASP A 180 -7.61 14.69 -12.53
N GLU A 181 -7.43 13.77 -11.57
CA GLU A 181 -8.56 13.15 -10.87
C GLU A 181 -9.43 14.19 -10.15
N LEU A 182 -8.83 15.20 -9.49
CA LEU A 182 -9.60 16.27 -8.87
C LEU A 182 -10.37 17.09 -9.91
N CYS A 183 -9.73 17.49 -11.02
CA CYS A 183 -10.39 18.20 -12.11
C CYS A 183 -11.57 17.40 -12.68
N TRP A 184 -11.37 16.10 -12.91
CA TRP A 184 -12.39 15.19 -13.43
C TRP A 184 -13.57 15.05 -12.47
N LEU A 185 -13.33 14.76 -11.19
CA LEU A 185 -14.39 14.62 -10.17
C LEU A 185 -15.18 15.92 -9.97
N ILE A 186 -14.50 17.07 -10.02
CA ILE A 186 -15.18 18.38 -9.94
C ILE A 186 -16.08 18.59 -11.15
N ALA A 187 -15.60 18.25 -12.36
CA ALA A 187 -16.36 18.38 -13.60
C ALA A 187 -17.59 17.48 -13.58
N GLU A 188 -17.42 16.20 -13.24
CA GLU A 188 -18.49 15.20 -13.12
C GLU A 188 -19.60 15.68 -12.19
N ILE A 189 -19.28 16.00 -10.93
CA ILE A 189 -20.29 16.41 -9.95
C ILE A 189 -21.04 17.66 -10.42
N LYS A 190 -20.33 18.64 -10.98
CA LYS A 190 -20.97 19.88 -11.46
C LYS A 190 -21.90 19.63 -12.64
N LEU A 191 -21.52 18.75 -13.57
CA LEU A 191 -22.36 18.39 -14.71
C LEU A 191 -23.61 17.64 -14.25
N LEU A 192 -23.47 16.67 -13.35
CA LEU A 192 -24.60 15.95 -12.78
C LEU A 192 -25.57 16.89 -12.05
N LEU A 193 -25.06 17.81 -11.22
CA LEU A 193 -25.87 18.83 -10.56
C LEU A 193 -26.60 19.73 -11.55
N LYS A 194 -25.93 20.12 -12.65
CA LYS A 194 -26.54 20.94 -13.71
C LYS A 194 -27.67 20.19 -14.40
N LYS A 195 -27.46 18.93 -14.79
CA LYS A 195 -28.49 18.10 -15.44
C LYS A 195 -29.68 17.86 -14.50
N GLN A 196 -29.44 17.60 -13.22
CA GLN A 196 -30.51 17.47 -12.20
C GLN A 196 -31.35 18.75 -12.01
N SER A 197 -30.77 19.94 -12.27
CA SER A 197 -31.50 21.21 -12.15
C SER A 197 -32.30 21.60 -13.39
N ILE A 198 -32.17 20.85 -14.49
CA ILE A 198 -32.84 21.10 -15.77
C ILE A 198 -34.07 20.19 -15.94
N GLU A 199 -34.20 19.14 -15.13
CA GLU A 199 -35.42 18.33 -14.94
C GLU A 199 -36.37 18.95 -13.91
#